data_AF-A0A3M0KNE5-F1
#
_entry.id   AF-A0A3M0KNE5-F1
#
_cell.length_a   1.000
_cell.length_b   1.000
_cell.length_c   1.000
_cell.angle_alpha   90.00
_cell.angle_beta   90.00
_cell.angle_gamma   90.00
#
_symmetry.space_group_name_H-M   'P 1'
#
loop_
_entity.id
_entity.type
_entity.pdbx_description
1 polymer ?
#
loop_
_entity_poly.entity_id
_entity_poly.type
_entity_poly.pdbx_seq_one_letter_code
_entity_poly.pdbx_strand_id
1 'polypeptide(L)'
;MRPPWKLQSSTFGGSSKVLVRFEEDLVLLKPPGSRDGDGDGDDGDDGDDGDDGDDGDGAAPWGEDREGTGPLPAPGGDIPPPSVSSLAGVAISTYAKYCYNKLQKAALTGAKKGLKKPNIEEIRHAKNAVFSPSMFGSSLQDIVAMQKERYPERQLPWVQTRLSEEVLALNGDQTEGIFRVPGDIDEVNALKLQVDQWKIPTGLEDPHVPASLLKLWYRELEEPLIPHDFYERCISHYENAEAAVAVVHALPRINRMVLCYLIRFLQVFVQPANVAVTKMDVNNLAMVMAPNCLRCRSDDPRVIFENTRKEMSFIRVLIQHLDTSFMEGVL
;
A
#
# COMPACT_ATOMS: atom_id res chain seq x y z
N MET A 1 11.54 26.19 14.11
CA MET A 1 10.94 25.10 13.30
C MET A 1 10.07 24.26 14.23
N ARG A 2 8.77 24.15 13.96
CA ARG A 2 7.89 23.22 14.70
C ARG A 2 8.13 21.80 14.14
N PRO A 3 8.15 20.75 14.98
CA PRO A 3 8.27 19.38 14.49
C PRO A 3 7.01 19.00 13.67
N PRO A 4 7.14 18.17 12.61
CA PRO A 4 6.05 17.80 11.69
C PRO A 4 5.11 16.72 12.25
N TRP A 5 4.83 16.75 13.55
CA TRP A 5 4.01 15.75 14.22
C TRP A 5 3.28 16.34 15.44
N LYS A 6 2.11 15.77 15.77
CA LYS A 6 1.35 16.13 16.98
C LYS A 6 1.14 14.89 17.85
N LEU A 7 1.42 15.02 19.15
CA LEU A 7 1.05 14.03 20.16
C LEU A 7 -0.43 14.20 20.48
N GLN A 8 -1.22 13.16 20.22
CA GLN A 8 -2.60 13.09 20.69
C GLN A 8 -2.72 11.91 21.65
N SER A 9 -3.07 12.19 22.90
CA SER A 9 -3.46 11.16 23.86
C SER A 9 -4.90 10.74 23.56
N SER A 10 -5.17 9.44 23.52
CA SER A 10 -6.52 8.92 23.48
C SER A 10 -6.65 7.82 24.52
N THR A 11 -7.60 8.00 25.42
CA THR A 11 -8.00 7.02 26.42
C THR A 11 -9.09 6.13 25.83
N PHE A 12 -8.81 4.83 25.70
CA PHE A 12 -9.80 3.84 25.30
C PHE A 12 -9.77 2.71 26.32
N GLY A 13 -10.92 2.43 26.96
CA GLY A 13 -11.07 1.29 27.87
C GLY A 13 -10.06 1.22 29.03
N GLY A 14 -9.69 2.36 29.62
CA GLY A 14 -8.78 2.41 30.77
C GLY A 14 -7.28 2.27 30.45
N SER A 15 -6.91 2.12 29.17
CA SER A 15 -5.51 2.19 28.74
C SER A 15 -5.27 3.48 27.95
N SER A 16 -4.33 4.30 28.40
CA SER A 16 -3.84 5.47 27.67
C SER A 16 -2.83 5.01 26.63
N LYS A 17 -3.19 5.08 25.34
CA LYS A 17 -2.23 4.90 24.24
C LYS A 17 -1.83 6.27 23.70
N VAL A 18 -0.53 6.47 23.50
CA VAL A 18 0.00 7.67 22.85
C VAL A 18 0.35 7.31 21.42
N LEU A 19 -0.41 7.88 20.49
CA LEU A 19 -0.21 7.65 19.07
C LEU A 19 0.67 8.80 18.54
N VAL A 20 1.87 8.46 18.05
CA VAL A 20 2.69 9.41 17.29
C VAL A 20 2.12 9.45 15.87
N ARG A 21 1.34 10.50 15.57
CA ARG A 21 0.87 10.77 14.21
C ARG A 21 1.83 11.75 13.54
N PHE A 22 2.39 11.33 12.41
CA PHE A 22 3.00 12.23 11.44
C PHE A 22 1.89 13.10 10.83
N GLU A 23 2.16 14.38 10.58
CA GLU A 23 1.16 15.44 10.30
C GLU A 23 0.34 15.26 9.00
N GLU A 24 0.46 14.13 8.31
CA GLU A 24 -0.24 13.85 7.03
C GLU A 24 -1.63 13.21 7.21
N ASP A 25 -2.00 12.72 8.40
CA ASP A 25 -3.34 12.14 8.64
C ASP A 25 -4.44 13.19 8.95
N LEU A 26 -4.11 14.49 8.97
CA LEU A 26 -5.01 15.56 9.45
C LEU A 26 -5.61 16.46 8.36
N VAL A 27 -5.32 16.23 7.08
CA VAL A 27 -5.83 17.11 6.00
C VAL A 27 -7.29 16.77 5.59
N LEU A 28 -7.85 15.63 6.01
CA LEU A 28 -9.16 15.16 5.52
C LEU A 28 -10.37 15.31 6.46
N LEU A 29 -10.30 16.17 7.48
CA LEU A 29 -11.50 16.49 8.29
C LEU A 29 -11.56 17.99 8.65
N LYS A 30 -11.93 18.83 7.68
CA LYS A 30 -12.68 20.06 7.98
C LYS A 30 -14.15 19.81 7.62
N PRO A 31 -15.08 19.83 8.58
CA PRO A 31 -16.50 19.91 8.25
C PRO A 31 -16.77 21.27 7.60
N PRO A 32 -17.66 21.38 6.60
CA PRO A 32 -18.13 22.68 6.13
C PRO A 32 -18.81 23.38 7.30
N GLY A 33 -18.23 24.53 7.68
CA GLY A 33 -18.76 25.38 8.73
C GLY A 33 -20.12 25.95 8.35
N SER A 34 -21.03 25.79 9.30
CA SER A 34 -22.19 26.64 9.56
C SER A 34 -21.95 28.11 9.17
N ARG A 35 -22.76 28.60 8.22
CA ARG A 35 -23.03 30.02 8.02
C ARG A 35 -24.17 30.39 8.96
N ASP A 36 -23.90 31.25 9.93
CA ASP A 36 -24.93 32.00 10.64
C ASP A 36 -25.22 33.30 9.89
N GLY A 37 -26.49 33.71 9.98
CA GLY A 37 -27.17 34.70 9.15
C GLY A 37 -26.80 36.15 9.40
N ASP A 38 -27.26 36.97 8.45
CA ASP A 38 -27.77 38.35 8.53
C ASP A 38 -27.63 38.91 7.09
N GLY A 39 -28.61 39.44 6.36
CA GLY A 39 -29.97 39.90 6.58
C GLY A 39 -30.31 40.81 5.39
N ASP A 40 -31.61 40.98 5.11
CA ASP A 40 -32.26 42.04 4.33
C ASP A 40 -32.39 41.99 2.79
N GLY A 41 -33.67 41.95 2.38
CA GLY A 41 -34.29 42.68 1.25
C GLY A 41 -34.10 42.08 -0.14
N ASP A 42 -35.01 42.18 -1.10
CA ASP A 42 -36.36 42.72 -1.22
C ASP A 42 -36.82 42.35 -2.66
N ASP A 43 -38.11 42.13 -2.86
CA ASP A 43 -38.93 42.27 -4.10
C ASP A 43 -38.55 41.68 -5.49
N GLY A 44 -39.61 41.22 -6.19
CA GLY A 44 -39.70 41.13 -7.66
C GLY A 44 -39.83 39.71 -8.21
N ASP A 45 -41.01 39.10 -8.38
CA ASP A 45 -42.11 39.37 -9.34
C ASP A 45 -41.94 38.69 -10.73
N ASP A 46 -43.04 38.04 -11.13
CA ASP A 46 -43.55 37.62 -12.44
C ASP A 46 -42.83 36.66 -13.43
N GLY A 47 -43.61 35.62 -13.79
CA GLY A 47 -43.90 35.17 -15.16
C GLY A 47 -42.84 34.33 -15.89
N ASP A 48 -43.15 33.51 -16.89
CA ASP A 48 -44.36 33.00 -17.51
C ASP A 48 -43.90 31.95 -18.55
N ASP A 49 -44.78 31.02 -18.89
CA ASP A 49 -44.93 30.28 -20.15
C ASP A 49 -43.75 29.62 -20.93
N GLY A 50 -44.03 28.38 -21.36
CA GLY A 50 -44.19 28.17 -22.81
C GLY A 50 -43.28 27.16 -23.53
N ASP A 51 -43.87 26.00 -23.81
CA ASP A 51 -44.02 25.41 -25.17
C ASP A 51 -42.93 24.51 -25.80
N ASP A 52 -43.33 23.23 -25.92
CA ASP A 52 -43.34 22.31 -27.06
C ASP A 52 -42.45 22.50 -28.30
N GLY A 53 -42.01 21.37 -28.87
CA GLY A 53 -41.85 21.25 -30.33
C GLY A 53 -40.71 20.37 -30.87
N ASP A 54 -41.01 19.09 -31.06
CA ASP A 54 -41.04 18.40 -32.38
C ASP A 54 -39.76 17.97 -33.16
N ASP A 55 -39.78 16.66 -33.48
CA ASP A 55 -39.51 15.96 -34.75
C ASP A 55 -38.16 15.95 -35.50
N GLY A 56 -37.83 14.75 -36.02
CA GLY A 56 -36.81 14.57 -37.06
C GLY A 56 -36.42 13.13 -37.40
N ASP A 57 -37.35 12.34 -37.94
CA ASP A 57 -37.13 11.06 -38.64
C ASP A 57 -36.23 11.21 -39.89
N GLY A 58 -35.48 10.17 -40.24
CA GLY A 58 -34.70 10.13 -41.48
C GLY A 58 -34.18 8.73 -41.85
N ALA A 59 -34.98 8.00 -42.63
CA ALA A 59 -34.70 6.66 -43.10
C ALA A 59 -34.01 6.60 -44.49
N ALA A 60 -33.24 5.50 -44.68
CA ALA A 60 -33.13 4.68 -45.91
C ALA A 60 -32.09 5.12 -47.00
N PRO A 61 -31.73 4.28 -48.02
CA PRO A 61 -31.56 2.81 -48.06
C PRO A 61 -30.47 2.23 -49.04
N TRP A 62 -30.33 0.88 -49.03
CA TRP A 62 -29.86 -0.09 -50.05
C TRP A 62 -28.36 -0.36 -50.32
N GLY A 63 -28.06 -1.66 -50.42
CA GLY A 63 -26.87 -2.21 -51.08
C GLY A 63 -26.60 -3.68 -50.75
N GLU A 64 -27.32 -4.61 -51.38
CA GLU A 64 -26.89 -6.01 -51.53
C GLU A 64 -25.77 -6.10 -52.55
N ASP A 65 -24.70 -6.87 -52.27
CA ASP A 65 -24.03 -7.72 -53.26
C ASP A 65 -23.02 -8.70 -52.62
N ARG A 66 -22.74 -9.75 -53.38
CA ARG A 66 -22.42 -11.13 -52.99
C ARG A 66 -20.94 -11.48 -52.70
N GLU A 67 -20.80 -12.57 -51.95
CA GLU A 67 -19.83 -13.67 -52.04
C GLU A 67 -18.30 -13.40 -51.97
N GLY A 68 -17.71 -13.83 -50.86
CA GLY A 68 -16.30 -14.20 -50.72
C GLY A 68 -16.17 -15.37 -49.74
N THR A 69 -16.01 -16.58 -50.29
CA THR A 69 -15.91 -17.85 -49.56
C THR A 69 -14.55 -18.01 -48.88
N GLY A 70 -14.54 -18.09 -47.55
CA GLY A 70 -13.43 -18.57 -46.74
C GLY A 70 -13.99 -19.40 -45.58
N PRO A 71 -13.40 -20.56 -45.24
CA PRO A 71 -13.99 -21.46 -44.25
C PRO A 71 -13.96 -20.82 -42.85
N LEU A 72 -15.14 -20.69 -42.26
CA LEU A 72 -15.36 -20.39 -40.85
C LEU A 72 -14.73 -21.49 -39.99
N PRO A 73 -13.92 -21.17 -38.96
CA PRO A 73 -13.53 -22.15 -37.97
C PRO A 73 -14.75 -22.58 -37.14
N ALA A 74 -14.86 -23.88 -36.92
CA ALA A 74 -15.98 -24.53 -36.24
C ALA A 74 -16.25 -23.96 -34.82
N PRO A 75 -17.51 -23.87 -34.38
CA PRO A 75 -17.85 -23.59 -32.99
C PRO A 75 -17.68 -24.90 -32.21
N GLY A 76 -16.62 -25.04 -31.44
CA GLY A 76 -16.32 -26.31 -30.79
C GLY A 76 -15.08 -26.26 -29.93
N GLY A 77 -15.19 -25.60 -28.80
CA GLY A 77 -14.16 -25.51 -27.78
C GLY A 77 -14.72 -24.75 -26.59
N ASP A 78 -15.82 -25.27 -26.04
CA ASP A 78 -16.34 -24.81 -24.75
C ASP A 78 -15.18 -24.84 -23.75
N ILE A 79 -14.69 -23.64 -23.41
CA ILE A 79 -13.95 -23.45 -22.17
C ILE A 79 -14.94 -23.89 -21.10
N PRO A 80 -14.67 -24.96 -20.33
CA PRO A 80 -15.60 -25.34 -19.29
C PRO A 80 -15.78 -24.13 -18.38
N PRO A 81 -17.04 -23.70 -18.09
CA PRO A 81 -17.26 -22.69 -17.07
C PRO A 81 -16.51 -23.15 -15.81
N PRO A 82 -15.87 -22.23 -15.05
CA PRO A 82 -15.11 -22.60 -13.87
C PRO A 82 -15.99 -23.51 -13.03
N SER A 83 -15.59 -24.77 -12.90
CA SER A 83 -16.40 -25.78 -12.23
C SER A 83 -16.67 -25.27 -10.82
N VAL A 84 -17.91 -24.90 -10.54
CA VAL A 84 -18.38 -24.61 -9.19
C VAL A 84 -18.46 -25.96 -8.47
N SER A 85 -17.31 -26.50 -8.09
CA SER A 85 -17.21 -27.71 -7.29
C SER A 85 -15.83 -27.79 -6.61
N SER A 86 -15.68 -27.01 -5.56
CA SER A 86 -15.44 -27.58 -4.23
C SER A 86 -15.45 -26.46 -3.19
N LEU A 87 -16.64 -26.06 -2.76
CA LEU A 87 -16.81 -25.65 -1.36
C LEU A 87 -16.65 -26.90 -0.49
N ALA A 88 -15.45 -27.52 -0.51
CA ALA A 88 -15.02 -28.28 0.64
C ALA A 88 -15.02 -27.25 1.77
N GLY A 89 -16.01 -27.34 2.65
CA GLY A 89 -16.23 -26.36 3.70
C GLY A 89 -14.91 -26.13 4.41
N VAL A 90 -14.39 -24.90 4.30
CA VAL A 90 -13.18 -24.51 5.02
C VAL A 90 -13.42 -24.84 6.49
N ALA A 91 -12.50 -25.61 7.09
CA ALA A 91 -12.68 -26.05 8.47
C ALA A 91 -12.88 -24.81 9.37
N ILE A 92 -13.76 -24.92 10.37
CA ILE A 92 -14.03 -23.83 11.32
C ILE A 92 -12.70 -23.31 11.92
N SER A 93 -11.72 -24.19 12.10
CA SER A 93 -10.37 -23.87 12.53
C SER A 93 -9.67 -22.83 11.65
N THR A 94 -9.88 -22.85 10.33
CA THR A 94 -9.27 -21.89 9.39
C THR A 94 -9.93 -20.52 9.50
N TYR A 95 -11.26 -20.46 9.58
CA TYR A 95 -11.98 -19.21 9.88
C TYR A 95 -11.54 -18.64 11.23
N ALA A 96 -11.49 -19.49 12.26
CA ALA A 96 -11.10 -19.09 13.61
C ALA A 96 -9.66 -18.55 13.63
N LYS A 97 -8.71 -19.22 12.96
CA LYS A 97 -7.32 -18.78 12.87
C LYS A 97 -7.19 -17.45 12.12
N TYR A 98 -7.86 -17.31 10.98
CA TYR A 98 -7.85 -16.06 10.21
C TYR A 98 -8.43 -14.90 11.03
N CYS A 99 -9.61 -15.09 11.62
CA CYS A 99 -10.26 -14.07 12.46
C CYS A 99 -9.42 -13.75 13.70
N TYR A 100 -8.81 -14.75 14.35
CA TYR A 100 -7.94 -14.54 15.51
C TYR A 100 -6.72 -13.68 15.16
N ASN A 101 -6.02 -13.99 14.06
CA ASN A 101 -4.87 -13.22 13.62
C ASN A 101 -5.26 -11.78 13.24
N LYS A 102 -6.40 -11.60 12.56
CA LYS A 102 -6.96 -10.27 12.25
C LYS A 102 -7.32 -9.49 13.51
N LEU A 103 -7.90 -10.15 14.51
CA LEU A 103 -8.31 -9.54 15.78
C LEU A 103 -7.09 -9.12 16.61
N GLN A 104 -6.06 -9.98 16.73
CA GLN A 104 -4.80 -9.62 17.38
C GLN A 104 -4.19 -8.37 16.74
N LYS A 105 -4.14 -8.32 15.39
CA LYS A 105 -3.64 -7.16 14.65
C LYS A 105 -4.46 -5.91 14.94
N ALA A 106 -5.79 -6.01 14.89
CA ALA A 106 -6.68 -4.88 15.18
C ALA A 106 -6.55 -4.38 16.64
N ALA A 107 -6.30 -5.28 17.59
CA ALA A 107 -6.08 -4.92 18.99
C ALA A 107 -4.75 -4.15 19.20
N LEU A 108 -3.72 -4.50 18.43
CA LEU A 108 -2.42 -3.82 18.45
C LEU A 108 -2.50 -2.46 17.73
N THR A 109 -3.02 -2.42 16.51
CA THR A 109 -2.98 -1.22 15.64
C THR A 109 -4.17 -0.28 15.81
N GLY A 110 -5.23 -0.69 16.51
CA GLY A 110 -6.51 0.03 16.55
C GLY A 110 -7.30 -0.05 15.22
N ALA A 111 -8.49 0.55 15.21
CA ALA A 111 -9.35 0.60 14.03
C ALA A 111 -8.76 1.55 12.96
N LYS A 112 -8.21 0.99 11.88
CA LYS A 112 -7.50 1.72 10.81
C LYS A 112 -8.35 2.77 10.05
N LYS A 113 -9.69 2.68 10.04
CA LYS A 113 -10.60 3.54 9.26
C LYS A 113 -11.68 4.27 10.07
N GLY A 114 -11.59 4.28 11.41
CA GLY A 114 -12.67 4.80 12.26
C GLY A 114 -13.98 4.01 12.08
N LEU A 115 -15.14 4.66 12.34
CA LEU A 115 -16.49 4.06 12.30
C LEU A 115 -17.11 3.97 10.88
N LYS A 116 -16.34 4.17 9.81
CA LYS A 116 -16.88 4.12 8.44
C LYS A 116 -17.36 2.71 8.10
N LYS A 117 -18.61 2.61 7.61
CA LYS A 117 -19.21 1.34 7.16
C LYS A 117 -18.45 0.83 5.91
N PRO A 118 -18.07 -0.46 5.85
CA PRO A 118 -17.43 -1.03 4.67
C PRO A 118 -18.34 -0.97 3.43
N ASN A 119 -17.77 -0.74 2.25
CA ASN A 119 -18.51 -0.80 0.99
C ASN A 119 -18.72 -2.26 0.53
N ILE A 120 -19.59 -2.49 -0.47
CA ILE A 120 -19.94 -3.84 -0.95
C ILE A 120 -18.72 -4.62 -1.47
N GLU A 121 -17.78 -3.95 -2.12
CA GLU A 121 -16.56 -4.58 -2.64
C GLU A 121 -15.61 -4.99 -1.51
N GLU A 122 -15.45 -4.15 -0.49
CA GLU A 122 -14.69 -4.45 0.73
C GLU A 122 -15.31 -5.62 1.51
N ILE A 123 -16.64 -5.71 1.59
CA ILE A 123 -17.34 -6.84 2.22
C ILE A 123 -17.09 -8.11 1.42
N ARG A 124 -17.20 -8.05 0.09
CA ARG A 124 -16.95 -9.20 -0.78
C ARG A 124 -15.50 -9.67 -0.67
N HIS A 125 -14.55 -8.73 -0.65
CA HIS A 125 -13.13 -8.99 -0.43
C HIS A 125 -12.89 -9.62 0.94
N ALA A 126 -13.41 -9.06 2.02
CA ALA A 126 -13.25 -9.59 3.38
C ALA A 126 -13.85 -11.00 3.55
N LYS A 127 -15.01 -11.27 2.92
CA LYS A 127 -15.63 -12.59 2.88
C LYS A 127 -14.75 -13.59 2.12
N ASN A 128 -14.20 -13.17 0.98
CA ASN A 128 -13.34 -14.01 0.15
C ASN A 128 -11.94 -14.17 0.74
N ALA A 129 -11.45 -13.25 1.58
CA ALA A 129 -10.10 -13.27 2.13
C ALA A 129 -9.83 -14.48 3.05
N VAL A 130 -10.87 -15.13 3.59
CA VAL A 130 -10.73 -16.40 4.30
C VAL A 130 -10.39 -17.55 3.33
N PHE A 131 -10.83 -17.44 2.08
CA PHE A 131 -10.65 -18.42 1.01
C PHE A 131 -9.52 -18.05 0.02
N SER A 132 -9.16 -16.77 -0.03
CA SER A 132 -8.13 -16.19 -0.89
C SER A 132 -7.13 -15.47 0.01
N PRO A 133 -6.05 -16.15 0.42
CA PRO A 133 -5.08 -15.54 1.30
C PRO A 133 -4.47 -14.30 0.62
N SER A 134 -4.43 -13.19 1.37
CA SER A 134 -4.07 -11.87 0.86
C SER A 134 -2.56 -11.65 0.91
N MET A 135 -2.01 -10.92 -0.07
CA MET A 135 -0.60 -10.50 -0.03
C MET A 135 -0.36 -9.37 0.98
N PHE A 136 -1.42 -8.75 1.49
CA PHE A 136 -1.38 -7.72 2.52
C PHE A 136 -1.81 -8.31 3.86
N GLY A 137 -1.14 -7.92 4.94
CA GLY A 137 -1.51 -8.46 6.25
C GLY A 137 -0.95 -9.85 6.54
N SER A 138 -0.22 -10.50 5.63
CA SER A 138 0.28 -11.88 5.80
C SER A 138 1.76 -11.91 6.20
N SER A 139 2.24 -13.07 6.65
CA SER A 139 3.67 -13.29 6.88
C SER A 139 4.43 -13.38 5.56
N LEU A 140 5.73 -13.05 5.56
CA LEU A 140 6.56 -13.21 4.36
C LEU A 140 6.60 -14.67 3.88
N GLN A 141 6.56 -15.63 4.82
CA GLN A 141 6.53 -17.06 4.52
C GLN A 141 5.25 -17.44 3.77
N ASP A 142 4.09 -16.97 4.24
CA ASP A 142 2.81 -17.24 3.58
C ASP A 142 2.76 -16.58 2.20
N ILE A 143 3.24 -15.34 2.06
CA ILE A 143 3.29 -14.63 0.77
C ILE A 143 4.12 -15.41 -0.25
N VAL A 144 5.32 -15.87 0.15
CA VAL A 144 6.17 -16.68 -0.72
C VAL A 144 5.55 -18.06 -1.00
N ALA A 145 4.86 -18.66 -0.05
CA ALA A 145 4.18 -19.93 -0.26
C ALA A 145 3.04 -19.82 -1.30
N MET A 146 2.20 -18.78 -1.18
CA MET A 146 1.14 -18.49 -2.17
C MET A 146 1.71 -18.21 -3.55
N GLN A 147 2.81 -17.46 -3.61
CA GLN A 147 3.51 -17.13 -4.85
C GLN A 147 3.96 -18.35 -5.63
N LYS A 148 4.36 -19.44 -4.96
CA LYS A 148 4.94 -20.61 -5.64
C LYS A 148 4.01 -21.25 -6.67
N GLU A 149 2.70 -21.10 -6.52
CA GLU A 149 1.73 -21.61 -7.49
C GLU A 149 1.82 -20.89 -8.86
N ARG A 150 2.15 -19.60 -8.86
CA ARG A 150 2.19 -18.75 -10.07
C ARG A 150 3.61 -18.42 -10.53
N TYR A 151 4.53 -18.23 -9.59
CA TYR A 151 5.91 -17.80 -9.83
C TYR A 151 6.88 -18.63 -8.96
N PRO A 152 7.06 -19.93 -9.25
CA PRO A 152 7.86 -20.84 -8.42
C PRO A 152 9.33 -20.45 -8.31
N GLU A 153 9.87 -19.80 -9.35
CA GLU A 153 11.29 -19.39 -9.42
C GLU A 153 11.59 -18.07 -8.69
N ARG A 154 10.56 -17.29 -8.33
CA ARG A 154 10.78 -15.99 -7.68
C ARG A 154 11.21 -16.19 -6.22
N GLN A 155 12.35 -15.61 -5.87
CA GLN A 155 12.88 -15.67 -4.50
C GLN A 155 12.45 -14.50 -3.60
N LEU A 156 12.01 -13.40 -4.22
CA LEU A 156 11.42 -12.25 -3.52
C LEU A 156 9.90 -12.25 -3.67
N PRO A 157 9.15 -11.65 -2.73
CA PRO A 157 7.73 -11.41 -2.87
C PRO A 157 7.41 -10.64 -4.15
N TRP A 158 6.55 -11.19 -5.00
CA TRP A 158 6.13 -10.60 -6.26
C TRP A 158 5.56 -9.19 -6.07
N VAL A 159 4.75 -8.99 -5.04
CA VAL A 159 4.18 -7.67 -4.69
C VAL A 159 5.27 -6.62 -4.43
N GLN A 160 6.39 -7.00 -3.80
CA GLN A 160 7.50 -6.09 -3.55
C GLN A 160 8.16 -5.67 -4.87
N THR A 161 8.57 -6.65 -5.68
CA THR A 161 9.29 -6.39 -6.93
C THR A 161 8.39 -5.64 -7.91
N ARG A 162 7.13 -6.03 -8.04
CA ARG A 162 6.19 -5.38 -8.95
C ARG A 162 5.93 -3.93 -8.59
N LEU A 163 5.67 -3.62 -7.32
CA LEU A 163 5.44 -2.22 -6.93
C LEU A 163 6.69 -1.37 -7.11
N SER A 164 7.88 -1.92 -6.86
CA SER A 164 9.15 -1.23 -7.14
C SER A 164 9.36 -0.99 -8.64
N GLU A 165 9.09 -1.99 -9.49
CA GLU A 165 9.14 -1.89 -10.95
C GLU A 165 8.16 -0.80 -11.45
N GLU A 166 6.92 -0.75 -10.95
CA GLU A 166 5.95 0.28 -11.33
C GLU A 166 6.40 1.69 -10.92
N VAL A 167 6.99 1.86 -9.73
CA VAL A 167 7.54 3.17 -9.32
C VAL A 167 8.61 3.66 -10.29
N LEU A 168 9.52 2.78 -10.72
CA LEU A 168 10.58 3.16 -11.67
C LEU A 168 10.03 3.37 -13.09
N ALA A 169 9.09 2.53 -13.53
CA ALA A 169 8.45 2.65 -14.84
C ALA A 169 7.72 4.00 -15.01
N LEU A 170 7.22 4.57 -13.92
CA LEU A 170 6.57 5.88 -13.86
C LEU A 170 7.54 7.03 -13.56
N ASN A 171 8.85 6.83 -13.71
CA ASN A 171 9.90 7.81 -13.43
C ASN A 171 9.87 8.32 -11.98
N GLY A 172 9.58 7.45 -11.02
CA GLY A 172 9.57 7.80 -9.60
C GLY A 172 10.93 8.30 -9.10
N ASP A 173 12.04 7.84 -9.69
CA ASP A 173 13.41 8.31 -9.41
C ASP A 173 13.70 9.72 -9.95
N GLN A 174 12.80 10.27 -10.77
CA GLN A 174 12.81 11.65 -11.27
C GLN A 174 11.64 12.48 -10.74
N THR A 175 10.89 11.97 -9.76
CA THR A 175 9.70 12.65 -9.20
C THR A 175 10.01 13.31 -7.87
N GLU A 176 9.68 14.61 -7.75
CA GLU A 176 9.87 15.37 -6.51
C GLU A 176 9.08 14.75 -5.36
N GLY A 177 9.75 14.51 -4.22
CA GLY A 177 9.12 14.03 -3.01
C GLY A 177 8.60 12.60 -3.07
N ILE A 178 9.08 11.75 -3.99
CA ILE A 178 8.73 10.32 -4.05
C ILE A 178 8.90 9.65 -2.66
N PHE A 179 7.96 8.78 -2.28
CA PHE A 179 7.79 8.21 -0.92
C PHE A 179 7.45 9.19 0.21
N ARG A 180 7.67 10.50 0.07
CA ARG A 180 7.22 11.50 1.03
C ARG A 180 5.79 11.92 0.72
N VAL A 181 5.55 12.43 -0.49
CA VAL A 181 4.21 12.82 -0.95
C VAL A 181 3.32 11.57 -1.05
N PRO A 182 2.12 11.59 -0.46
CA PRO A 182 1.18 10.48 -0.60
C PRO A 182 0.48 10.54 -1.96
N GLY A 183 0.42 9.40 -2.65
CA GLY A 183 -0.51 9.22 -3.78
C GLY A 183 -1.98 9.25 -3.33
N ASP A 184 -2.88 9.43 -4.29
CA ASP A 184 -4.32 9.46 -4.04
C ASP A 184 -4.81 8.19 -3.31
N ILE A 185 -5.61 8.38 -2.26
CA ILE A 185 -5.99 7.27 -1.38
C ILE A 185 -6.92 6.26 -2.06
N ASP A 186 -7.79 6.73 -2.95
CA ASP A 186 -8.73 5.87 -3.66
C ASP A 186 -8.00 5.10 -4.76
N GLU A 187 -7.05 5.72 -5.45
CA GLU A 187 -6.15 5.03 -6.38
C GLU A 187 -5.26 4.00 -5.69
N VAL A 188 -4.69 4.32 -4.52
CA VAL A 188 -3.90 3.37 -3.72
C VAL A 188 -4.75 2.17 -3.29
N ASN A 189 -6.01 2.40 -2.89
CA ASN A 189 -6.93 1.33 -2.51
C ASN A 189 -7.33 0.48 -3.71
N ALA A 190 -7.59 1.10 -4.87
CA ALA A 190 -7.89 0.39 -6.11
C ALA A 190 -6.70 -0.46 -6.55
N LEU A 191 -5.48 0.11 -6.53
CA LEU A 191 -4.24 -0.59 -6.83
C LEU A 191 -4.06 -1.80 -5.90
N LYS A 192 -4.28 -1.62 -4.60
CA LYS A 192 -4.20 -2.70 -3.61
C LYS A 192 -5.12 -3.87 -3.96
N LEU A 193 -6.38 -3.60 -4.34
CA LEU A 193 -7.34 -4.64 -4.72
C LEU A 193 -6.92 -5.42 -5.97
N GLN A 194 -6.28 -4.75 -6.93
CA GLN A 194 -5.78 -5.39 -8.15
C GLN A 194 -4.54 -6.24 -7.87
N VAL A 195 -3.58 -5.68 -7.13
CA VAL A 195 -2.36 -6.37 -6.71
C VAL A 195 -2.72 -7.63 -5.95
N ASP A 196 -3.66 -7.58 -5.00
CA ASP A 196 -4.10 -8.75 -4.22
C ASP A 196 -4.70 -9.89 -5.09
N GLN A 197 -5.12 -9.57 -6.32
CA GLN A 197 -5.60 -10.53 -7.32
C GLN A 197 -4.51 -10.97 -8.32
N TRP A 198 -3.24 -10.66 -8.05
CA TRP A 198 -2.10 -10.91 -8.96
C TRP A 198 -2.19 -10.15 -10.29
N LYS A 199 -2.88 -9.01 -10.30
CA LYS A 199 -3.00 -8.15 -11.48
C LYS A 199 -2.07 -6.95 -11.36
N ILE A 200 -1.53 -6.55 -12.51
CA ILE A 200 -0.79 -5.31 -12.68
C ILE A 200 -1.77 -4.33 -13.34
N PRO A 201 -2.01 -3.15 -12.78
CA PRO A 201 -2.87 -2.17 -13.41
C PRO A 201 -2.24 -1.67 -14.71
N THR A 202 -3.10 -1.42 -15.67
CA THR A 202 -2.78 -0.63 -16.86
C THR A 202 -3.26 0.80 -16.62
N GLY A 203 -2.43 1.80 -16.93
CA GLY A 203 -2.82 3.22 -16.87
C GLY A 203 -2.63 3.90 -15.52
N LEU A 204 -1.70 3.43 -14.68
CA LEU A 204 -1.17 4.28 -13.61
C LEU A 204 -0.35 5.42 -14.22
N GLU A 205 -0.56 6.64 -13.75
CA GLU A 205 0.19 7.81 -14.19
C GLU A 205 1.02 8.42 -13.05
N ASP A 206 0.50 8.37 -11.82
CA ASP A 206 1.17 8.94 -10.65
C ASP A 206 2.10 7.92 -9.95
N PRO A 207 3.43 8.13 -9.93
CA PRO A 207 4.38 7.27 -9.22
C PRO A 207 4.19 7.28 -7.70
N HIS A 208 3.52 8.29 -7.11
CA HIS A 208 3.23 8.33 -5.68
C HIS A 208 2.24 7.24 -5.26
N VAL A 209 1.39 6.74 -6.16
CA VAL A 209 0.40 5.69 -5.88
C VAL A 209 1.08 4.33 -5.59
N PRO A 210 1.89 3.74 -6.51
CA PRO A 210 2.61 2.51 -6.21
C PRO A 210 3.65 2.70 -5.10
N ALA A 211 4.26 3.89 -4.95
CA ALA A 211 5.17 4.18 -3.84
C ALA A 211 4.45 4.15 -2.47
N SER A 212 3.27 4.76 -2.38
CA SER A 212 2.40 4.69 -1.19
C SER A 212 1.98 3.27 -0.88
N LEU A 213 1.60 2.49 -1.89
CA LEU A 213 1.20 1.11 -1.67
C LEU A 213 2.38 0.21 -1.24
N LEU A 214 3.57 0.43 -1.78
CA LEU A 214 4.78 -0.29 -1.38
C LEU A 214 5.09 -0.05 0.11
N LYS A 215 5.04 1.21 0.58
CA LYS A 215 5.16 1.54 2.00
C LYS A 215 4.09 0.83 2.83
N LEU A 216 2.83 0.90 2.38
CA LEU A 216 1.71 0.26 3.05
C LEU A 216 1.90 -1.25 3.17
N TRP A 217 2.43 -1.92 2.13
CA TRP A 217 2.67 -3.35 2.14
C TRP A 217 3.63 -3.77 3.25
N TYR A 218 4.80 -3.12 3.38
CA TYR A 218 5.74 -3.38 4.49
C TYR A 218 5.10 -3.11 5.86
N ARG A 219 4.36 -2.00 5.96
CA ARG A 219 3.66 -1.62 7.19
C ARG A 219 2.59 -2.62 7.60
N GLU A 220 1.99 -3.31 6.64
CA GLU A 220 0.92 -4.28 6.88
C GLU A 220 1.41 -5.72 7.03
N LEU A 221 2.70 -6.02 6.81
CA LEU A 221 3.24 -7.35 7.09
C LEU A 221 2.86 -7.80 8.51
N GLU A 222 2.52 -9.09 8.65
CA GLU A 222 2.09 -9.67 9.93
C GLU A 222 3.07 -9.35 11.06
N GLU A 223 4.35 -9.57 10.78
CA GLU A 223 5.49 -9.10 11.58
C GLU A 223 6.21 -8.00 10.79
N PRO A 224 6.79 -6.96 11.43
CA PRO A 224 7.68 -6.03 10.74
C PRO A 224 8.75 -6.75 9.92
N LEU A 225 9.20 -6.10 8.84
CA LEU A 225 10.24 -6.64 7.97
C LEU A 225 11.48 -7.08 8.76
N ILE A 226 11.89 -6.27 9.73
CA ILE A 226 12.87 -6.65 10.74
C ILE A 226 12.08 -7.27 11.91
N PRO A 227 12.19 -8.58 12.16
CA PRO A 227 11.46 -9.26 13.23
C PRO A 227 11.77 -8.64 14.60
N HIS A 228 10.80 -8.72 15.51
CA HIS A 228 10.91 -8.03 16.79
C HIS A 228 12.08 -8.52 17.65
N ASP A 229 12.49 -9.78 17.49
CA ASP A 229 13.64 -10.38 18.18
C ASP A 229 14.97 -9.70 17.82
N PHE A 230 15.02 -8.95 16.72
CA PHE A 230 16.20 -8.21 16.27
C PHE A 230 16.12 -6.72 16.57
N TYR A 231 14.96 -6.21 16.99
CA TYR A 231 14.69 -4.78 17.16
C TYR A 231 15.67 -4.11 18.13
N GLU A 232 15.89 -4.70 19.31
CA GLU A 232 16.81 -4.17 20.32
C GLU A 232 18.25 -4.07 19.80
N ARG A 233 18.68 -5.02 18.98
CA ARG A 233 20.00 -4.99 18.34
C ARG A 233 20.09 -3.89 17.30
N CYS A 234 19.03 -3.64 16.53
CA CYS A 234 18.97 -2.54 15.58
C CYS A 234 19.12 -1.18 16.28
N ILE A 235 18.34 -0.93 17.34
CA ILE A 235 18.42 0.34 18.06
C ILE A 235 19.67 0.48 18.92
N SER A 236 20.38 -0.61 19.25
CA SER A 236 21.67 -0.56 19.95
C SER A 236 22.84 -0.31 19.01
N HIS A 237 22.72 -0.70 17.74
CA HIS A 237 23.77 -0.58 16.73
C HIS A 237 23.46 0.46 15.64
N TYR A 238 22.52 1.37 15.89
CA TYR A 238 21.97 2.32 14.92
C TYR A 238 22.97 3.31 14.29
N GLU A 239 24.15 3.48 14.88
CA GLU A 239 25.24 4.33 14.38
C GLU A 239 26.50 3.55 13.99
N ASN A 240 26.56 2.25 14.27
CA ASN A 240 27.71 1.42 13.96
C ASN A 240 27.42 0.60 12.68
N ALA A 241 28.04 0.98 11.57
CA ALA A 241 27.82 0.36 10.26
C ALA A 241 28.09 -1.15 10.27
N GLU A 242 29.25 -1.59 10.78
CA GLU A 242 29.64 -2.99 10.80
C GLU A 242 28.67 -3.84 11.64
N ALA A 243 28.31 -3.35 12.83
CA ALA A 243 27.38 -4.03 13.71
C ALA A 243 25.95 -4.05 13.14
N ALA A 244 25.50 -2.96 12.50
CA ALA A 244 24.20 -2.91 11.84
C ALA A 244 24.10 -3.91 10.67
N VAL A 245 25.15 -4.00 9.85
CA VAL A 245 25.24 -4.98 8.76
C VAL A 245 25.26 -6.41 9.30
N ALA A 246 25.97 -6.67 10.41
CA ALA A 246 25.95 -7.97 11.07
C ALA A 246 24.55 -8.38 11.59
N VAL A 247 23.73 -7.42 12.03
CA VAL A 247 22.32 -7.68 12.37
C VAL A 247 21.56 -8.15 11.13
N VAL A 248 21.72 -7.47 9.98
CA VAL A 248 21.06 -7.85 8.72
C VAL A 248 21.45 -9.25 8.27
N HIS A 249 22.73 -9.62 8.37
CA HIS A 249 23.18 -10.96 8.00
C HIS A 249 22.59 -12.07 8.90
N ALA A 250 22.34 -11.76 10.17
CA ALA A 250 21.73 -12.69 11.12
C ALA A 250 20.20 -12.85 10.95
N LEU A 251 19.55 -12.01 10.14
CA LEU A 251 18.11 -12.12 9.90
C LEU A 251 17.73 -13.45 9.23
N PRO A 252 16.49 -13.93 9.44
CA PRO A 252 15.95 -15.04 8.65
C PRO A 252 16.12 -14.78 7.15
N ARG A 253 16.40 -15.84 6.38
CA ARG A 253 16.77 -15.73 4.95
C ARG A 253 15.81 -14.83 4.16
N ILE A 254 14.50 -15.03 4.31
CA ILE A 254 13.51 -14.26 3.54
C ILE A 254 13.49 -12.78 3.96
N ASN A 255 13.48 -12.48 5.26
CA ASN A 255 13.54 -11.10 5.77
C ASN A 255 14.80 -10.38 5.29
N ARG A 256 15.95 -11.07 5.33
CA ARG A 256 17.22 -10.53 4.83
C ARG A 256 17.13 -10.19 3.34
N MET A 257 16.62 -11.11 2.51
CA MET A 257 16.49 -10.87 1.08
C MET A 257 15.56 -9.69 0.76
N VAL A 258 14.39 -9.65 1.41
CA VAL A 258 13.41 -8.57 1.24
C VAL A 258 13.99 -7.23 1.70
N LEU A 259 14.71 -7.18 2.82
CA LEU A 259 15.38 -5.97 3.30
C LEU A 259 16.51 -5.53 2.37
N CYS A 260 17.40 -6.44 1.95
CA CYS A 260 18.48 -6.10 1.02
C CYS A 260 17.94 -5.56 -0.31
N TYR A 261 16.83 -6.10 -0.82
CA TYR A 261 16.16 -5.56 -2.00
C TYR A 261 15.63 -4.14 -1.75
N LEU A 262 14.94 -3.91 -0.63
CA LEU A 262 14.47 -2.57 -0.27
C LEU A 262 15.64 -1.57 -0.17
N ILE A 263 16.73 -1.94 0.50
CA ILE A 263 17.89 -1.08 0.63
C ILE A 263 18.54 -0.80 -0.73
N ARG A 264 18.67 -1.81 -1.61
CA ARG A 264 19.15 -1.63 -2.98
C ARG A 264 18.28 -0.66 -3.76
N PHE A 265 16.97 -0.82 -3.66
CA PHE A 265 16.00 0.05 -4.31
C PHE A 265 16.13 1.50 -3.81
N LEU A 266 16.24 1.73 -2.49
CA LEU A 266 16.47 3.06 -1.93
C LEU A 266 17.82 3.66 -2.35
N GLN A 267 18.85 2.83 -2.53
CA GLN A 267 20.17 3.24 -3.00
C GLN A 267 20.16 3.85 -4.42
N VAL A 268 19.13 3.55 -5.23
CA VAL A 268 18.91 4.21 -6.52
C VAL A 268 18.51 5.67 -6.33
N PHE A 269 17.60 5.95 -5.39
CA PHE A 269 17.07 7.30 -5.17
C PHE A 269 18.08 8.24 -4.51
N VAL A 270 18.98 7.72 -3.67
CA VAL A 270 20.03 8.54 -3.02
C VAL A 270 21.23 8.84 -3.91
N GLN A 271 21.25 8.37 -5.16
CA GLN A 271 22.29 8.75 -6.10
C GLN A 271 22.26 10.28 -6.33
N PRO A 272 23.41 10.97 -6.40
CA PRO A 272 23.45 12.43 -6.48
C PRO A 272 22.59 13.03 -7.62
N ALA A 273 22.53 12.35 -8.76
CA ALA A 273 21.70 12.74 -9.90
C ALA A 273 20.20 12.73 -9.55
N ASN A 274 19.74 11.68 -8.88
CA ASN A 274 18.33 11.51 -8.51
C ASN A 274 17.95 12.41 -7.33
N VAL A 275 18.82 12.59 -6.35
CA VAL A 275 18.59 13.51 -5.21
C VAL A 275 18.39 14.94 -5.68
N ALA A 276 19.14 15.38 -6.70
CA ALA A 276 19.02 16.72 -7.26
C ALA A 276 17.62 17.03 -7.80
N VAL A 277 16.92 16.01 -8.31
CA VAL A 277 15.56 16.11 -8.85
C VAL A 277 14.52 15.80 -7.77
N THR A 278 14.58 14.60 -7.18
CA THR A 278 13.57 14.10 -6.23
C THR A 278 13.52 14.87 -4.91
N LYS A 279 14.61 15.55 -4.52
CA LYS A 279 14.81 16.16 -3.19
C LYS A 279 14.74 15.16 -2.03
N MET A 280 14.87 13.87 -2.33
CA MET A 280 14.82 12.79 -1.34
C MET A 280 16.22 12.28 -1.03
N ASP A 281 16.88 12.92 -0.07
CA ASP A 281 18.19 12.46 0.42
C ASP A 281 18.05 11.21 1.32
N VAL A 282 19.19 10.68 1.75
CA VAL A 282 19.24 9.49 2.60
C VAL A 282 18.51 9.68 3.94
N ASN A 283 18.50 10.89 4.50
CA ASN A 283 17.82 11.17 5.77
C ASN A 283 16.30 11.16 5.57
N ASN A 284 15.82 11.77 4.49
CA ASN A 284 14.41 11.81 4.12
C ASN A 284 13.87 10.40 3.84
N LEU A 285 14.61 9.59 3.08
CA LEU A 285 14.21 8.21 2.80
C LEU A 285 14.23 7.32 4.05
N ALA A 286 15.23 7.48 4.91
CA ALA A 286 15.28 6.74 6.17
C ALA A 286 14.14 7.12 7.11
N MET A 287 13.77 8.41 7.17
CA MET A 287 12.64 8.90 7.94
C MET A 287 11.32 8.26 7.49
N VAL A 288 11.07 8.19 6.18
CA VAL A 288 9.82 7.61 5.66
C VAL A 288 9.80 6.08 5.73
N MET A 289 10.94 5.40 5.63
CA MET A 289 11.00 3.93 5.57
C MET A 289 11.16 3.23 6.93
N ALA A 290 11.81 3.85 7.91
CA ALA A 290 11.98 3.29 9.25
C ALA A 290 10.68 2.77 9.91
N PRO A 291 9.58 3.55 9.98
CA PRO A 291 8.34 3.07 10.61
C PRO A 291 7.64 1.96 9.83
N ASN A 292 8.04 1.69 8.58
CA ASN A 292 7.51 0.59 7.78
C ASN A 292 8.35 -0.69 7.96
N CYS A 293 9.61 -0.59 8.41
CA CYS A 293 10.53 -1.71 8.57
C CYS A 293 10.63 -2.21 10.02
N LEU A 294 10.50 -1.30 10.99
CA LEU A 294 10.69 -1.52 12.42
C LEU A 294 9.42 -1.11 13.17
N ARG A 295 9.15 -1.77 14.30
CA ARG A 295 8.00 -1.44 15.16
C ARG A 295 8.39 -1.54 16.64
N CYS A 296 8.45 -0.40 17.31
CA CYS A 296 8.59 -0.32 18.76
C CYS A 296 7.39 -0.99 19.46
N ARG A 297 7.64 -1.84 20.45
CA ARG A 297 6.59 -2.48 21.28
C ARG A 297 6.31 -1.74 22.60
N SER A 298 7.06 -0.68 22.89
CA SER A 298 6.85 0.13 24.10
C SER A 298 5.61 1.02 23.93
N ASP A 299 4.81 1.16 24.98
CA ASP A 299 3.73 2.14 25.07
C ASP A 299 4.19 3.47 25.74
N ASP A 300 5.40 3.54 26.30
CA ASP A 300 5.95 4.78 26.89
C ASP A 300 6.32 5.77 25.77
N PRO A 301 5.68 6.96 25.71
CA PRO A 301 5.94 7.96 24.68
C PRO A 301 7.40 8.39 24.58
N ARG A 302 8.12 8.42 25.72
CA ARG A 302 9.52 8.82 25.78
C ARG A 302 10.40 7.80 25.08
N VAL A 303 10.14 6.52 25.34
CA VAL A 303 10.85 5.40 24.69
C VAL A 303 10.53 5.35 23.21
N ILE A 304 9.26 5.50 22.82
CA ILE A 304 8.85 5.56 21.41
C ILE A 304 9.58 6.69 20.69
N PHE A 305 9.61 7.88 21.29
CA PHE A 305 10.26 9.05 20.69
C PHE A 305 11.77 8.86 20.52
N GLU A 306 12.45 8.35 21.56
CA GLU A 306 13.89 8.08 21.49
C GLU A 306 14.21 7.00 20.44
N ASN A 307 13.44 5.91 20.44
CA ASN A 307 13.65 4.80 19.52
C ASN A 307 13.38 5.20 18.07
N THR A 308 12.38 6.06 17.81
CA THR A 308 12.10 6.57 16.46
C THR A 308 13.36 7.17 15.82
N ARG A 309 14.15 7.95 16.59
CA ARG A 309 15.43 8.52 16.09
C ARG A 309 16.47 7.44 15.79
N LYS A 310 16.55 6.41 16.62
CA LYS A 310 17.47 5.28 16.44
C LYS A 310 17.07 4.43 15.24
N GLU A 311 15.78 4.16 15.05
CA GLU A 311 15.26 3.43 13.88
C GLU A 311 15.59 4.13 12.57
N MET A 312 15.35 5.46 12.49
CA MET A 312 15.71 6.26 11.31
C MET A 312 17.21 6.20 11.02
N SER A 313 18.03 6.32 12.06
CA SER A 313 19.49 6.28 11.92
C SER A 313 19.99 4.89 11.49
N PHE A 314 19.39 3.82 12.01
CA PHE A 314 19.70 2.44 11.60
C PHE A 314 19.42 2.22 10.11
N ILE A 315 18.24 2.62 9.62
CA ILE A 315 17.91 2.52 8.18
C ILE A 315 18.85 3.38 7.33
N ARG A 316 19.17 4.60 7.77
CA ARG A 316 20.15 5.46 7.08
C ARG A 316 21.50 4.77 6.94
N VAL A 317 22.01 4.19 8.02
CA VAL A 317 23.28 3.44 8.02
C VAL A 317 23.23 2.29 7.02
N LEU A 318 22.12 1.55 6.96
CA LEU A 318 21.96 0.49 5.97
C LEU A 318 21.98 1.02 4.53
N ILE A 319 21.27 2.12 4.23
CA ILE A 319 21.29 2.72 2.89
C ILE A 319 22.71 3.14 2.48
N GLN A 320 23.52 3.63 3.43
CA GLN A 320 24.88 4.10 3.14
C GLN A 320 25.93 2.99 3.05
N HIS A 321 25.79 1.94 3.86
CA HIS A 321 26.90 1.00 4.11
C HIS A 321 26.58 -0.47 3.83
N LEU A 322 25.31 -0.85 3.65
CA LEU A 322 24.98 -2.23 3.30
C LEU A 322 25.33 -2.47 1.83
N ASP A 323 26.24 -3.40 1.58
CA ASP A 323 26.50 -3.89 0.24
C ASP A 323 25.29 -4.68 -0.26
N THR A 324 24.72 -4.21 -1.37
CA THR A 324 23.60 -4.83 -2.05
C THR A 324 23.89 -5.11 -3.53
N SER A 325 25.16 -5.07 -3.94
CA SER A 325 25.61 -5.33 -5.33
C SER A 325 25.05 -6.63 -5.90
N PHE A 326 24.91 -7.66 -5.07
CA PHE A 326 24.31 -8.95 -5.43
C PHE A 326 22.83 -8.88 -5.85
N MET A 327 22.17 -7.72 -5.70
CA MET A 327 20.79 -7.45 -6.12
C MET A 327 20.70 -6.66 -7.44
N GLU A 328 21.80 -6.31 -8.11
CA GLU A 328 21.80 -5.45 -9.30
C GLU A 328 20.91 -5.90 -10.46
N GLY A 329 20.74 -7.22 -10.66
CA GLY A 329 19.88 -7.77 -11.71
C GLY A 329 18.44 -8.06 -11.30
N VAL A 330 18.01 -7.56 -10.14
CA VAL A 330 16.70 -7.88 -9.54
C VAL A 330 15.77 -6.66 -9.53
N LEU A 331 16.31 -5.45 -9.71
CA LEU A 331 15.56 -4.20 -9.81
C LEU A 331 14.91 -4.00 -11.18
#